data_AF-A0A443DSC0-F1
#
_entry.id   AF-A0A443DSC0-F1
#
_cell.length_a   1.000
_cell.length_b   1.000
_cell.length_c   1.000
_cell.angle_alpha   90.00
_cell.angle_beta   90.00
_cell.angle_gamma   90.00
#
_symmetry.space_group_name_H-M   'P 1'
#
loop_
_entity.id
_entity.type
_entity.pdbx_description
1 polymer ?
#
loop_
_entity_poly.entity_id
_entity_poly.type
_entity_poly.pdbx_seq_one_letter_code
_entity_poly.pdbx_strand_id
1 'polypeptide(L)' 'MRIDHAKRLIEGTRMPIIDIAVACGFMSASHFAKCFRIINGFSPQQCRTMVPVWVGPGLG' A
#
# COMPACT_ATOMS: atom_id res chain seq x y z
N MET A 1 -5.83 -4.06 10.91
CA MET A 1 -7.00 -3.25 10.51
C MET A 1 -6.70 -1.78 10.14
N ARG A 2 -5.46 -1.41 9.73
CA ARG A 2 -5.18 -0.09 9.14
C ARG A 2 -4.31 -0.22 7.88
N ILE A 3 -3.29 -1.06 7.95
CA ILE A 3 -2.42 -1.39 6.80
C ILE A 3 -3.18 -2.11 5.68
N ASP A 4 -4.13 -3.01 5.98
CA ASP A 4 -4.98 -3.66 4.95
C ASP A 4 -5.83 -2.64 4.18
N HIS A 5 -6.46 -1.70 4.89
CA HIS A 5 -7.21 -0.61 4.26
C HIS A 5 -6.27 0.29 3.43
N ALA A 6 -5.10 0.65 3.99
CA ALA A 6 -4.09 1.39 3.26
C ALA A 6 -3.68 0.68 1.96
N LYS A 7 -3.52 -0.64 2.00
CA LYS A 7 -3.21 -1.46 0.84
C LYS A 7 -4.31 -1.34 -0.23
N ARG A 8 -5.57 -1.53 0.14
CA ARG A 8 -6.72 -1.36 -0.78
C ARG A 8 -6.78 0.04 -1.40
N LEU A 9 -6.46 1.09 -0.63
CA LEU A 9 -6.37 2.45 -1.13
C LEU A 9 -5.21 2.63 -2.11
N ILE A 10 -4.06 2.03 -1.84
CA ILE A 10 -2.88 2.07 -2.72
C ILE A 10 -3.17 1.35 -4.05
N GLU A 11 -3.86 0.22 -3.99
CA GLU A 11 -4.19 -0.63 -5.14
C GLU A 11 -5.36 -0.07 -5.97
N GLY A 12 -6.39 0.45 -5.30
CA GLY A 12 -7.61 0.96 -5.94
C GLY A 12 -7.56 2.43 -6.34
N THR A 13 -6.57 3.20 -5.85
CA THR A 13 -6.53 4.67 -6.07
C THR A 13 -5.12 5.19 -6.35
N ARG A 14 -5.05 6.37 -6.97
CA ARG A 14 -3.80 7.10 -7.21
C ARG A 14 -3.44 8.07 -6.08
N MET A 15 -4.09 7.99 -4.91
CA MET A 15 -3.80 8.88 -3.78
C MET A 15 -2.34 8.79 -3.37
N PRO A 16 -1.64 9.89 -3.10
CA PRO A 16 -0.24 9.83 -2.70
C PRO A 16 -0.10 9.08 -1.37
N ILE A 17 1.02 8.39 -1.18
CA ILE A 17 1.26 7.54 0.00
C ILE A 17 1.18 8.32 1.31
N ILE A 18 1.51 9.62 1.27
CA ILE A 18 1.39 10.54 2.41
C ILE A 18 -0.07 10.73 2.85
N ASP A 19 -1.00 10.94 1.92
CA ASP A 19 -2.44 11.07 2.23
C ASP A 19 -3.01 9.77 2.77
N ILE A 20 -2.60 8.63 2.20
CA ILE A 20 -3.00 7.30 2.69
C ILE A 20 -2.47 7.08 4.11
N ALA A 21 -1.23 7.51 4.39
CA ALA A 21 -0.66 7.45 5.73
C ALA A 21 -1.47 8.28 6.73
N VAL A 22 -1.82 9.53 6.37
CA VAL A 22 -2.64 10.42 7.20
C VAL A 22 -4.03 9.84 7.44
N ALA A 23 -4.69 9.32 6.40
CA ALA A 23 -5.99 8.66 6.49
C ALA A 23 -5.97 7.42 7.40
N CYS A 24 -4.83 6.74 7.47
CA CYS A 24 -4.62 5.59 8.36
C CYS A 24 -4.19 5.98 9.78
N GLY A 25 -4.00 7.28 10.06
CA GLY A 25 -3.58 7.80 11.38
C GLY A 25 -2.06 7.83 11.61
N PHE A 26 -1.25 7.79 10.55
CA PHE A 26 0.20 7.91 10.65
C PHE A 26 0.65 9.37 10.52
N MET A 27 1.61 9.74 11.37
CA MET A 27 2.21 11.08 11.39
C MET A 27 3.13 11.36 10.20
N SER A 28 3.65 10.32 9.54
CA SER A 28 4.59 10.48 8.42
C SER A 28 4.59 9.28 7.48
N ALA A 29 4.82 9.54 6.18
CA ALA A 29 4.95 8.50 5.16
C ALA A 29 6.09 7.52 5.44
N SER A 30 7.22 7.97 6.02
CA SER A 30 8.35 7.09 6.35
C SER A 30 8.00 6.07 7.44
N HIS A 31 7.28 6.50 8.48
CA HIS A 31 6.85 5.62 9.56
C HIS A 31 5.80 4.63 9.06
N PHE A 32 4.84 5.13 8.28
CA PHE A 32 3.87 4.29 7.59
C PHE A 32 4.53 3.24 6.69
N ALA A 33 5.48 3.63 5.83
CA ALA A 33 6.15 2.74 4.90
C ALA A 33 6.95 1.64 5.63
N LYS A 34 7.57 1.97 6.78
CA LYS A 34 8.27 1.00 7.61
C LYS A 34 7.30 -0.04 8.20
N CYS A 35 6.21 0.42 8.80
CA CYS A 35 5.17 -0.48 9.33
C CYS A 35 4.52 -1.32 8.24
N PHE A 36 4.19 -0.71 7.11
CA PHE A 36 3.62 -1.38 5.94
C PHE A 36 4.56 -2.47 5.42
N ARG A 37 5.85 -2.19 5.33
CA ARG A 37 6.86 -3.18 4.92
C ARG A 37 7.05 -4.30 5.94
N ILE A 38 6.97 -4.02 7.23
CA ILE A 38 7.05 -5.07 8.27
C ILE A 38 5.86 -6.04 8.15
N ILE A 39 4.67 -5.51 7.82
CA ILE A 39 3.45 -6.32 7.75
C ILE A 39 3.28 -7.03 6.41
N ASN A 40 3.59 -6.36 5.29
CA ASN A 40 3.39 -6.90 3.94
C ASN A 40 4.68 -7.47 3.31
N GLY A 41 5.85 -7.18 3.86
CA GLY A 41 7.16 -7.56 3.30
C GLY A 41 7.74 -6.58 2.26
N PHE A 42 6.93 -5.67 1.70
CA PHE A 42 7.32 -4.71 0.66
C PHE A 42 6.82 -3.30 0.97
N SER A 43 7.42 -2.27 0.35
CA SER A 43 7.03 -0.88 0.61
C SER A 43 5.68 -0.53 -0.02
N PRO A 44 4.94 0.47 0.49
CA PRO A 44 3.68 0.91 -0.11
C PRO A 44 3.85 1.44 -1.54
N GLN A 45 5.03 1.99 -1.85
CA GLN A 45 5.39 2.42 -3.20
C GLN A 45 5.61 1.22 -4.13
N GLN A 46 6.27 0.15 -3.63
CA GLN A 46 6.36 -1.12 -4.35
C GLN A 46 4.97 -1.72 -4.56
N CYS A 47 4.08 -1.68 -3.56
CA CYS A 47 2.70 -2.15 -3.71
C CYS A 47 2.01 -1.47 -4.90
N ARG A 48 2.14 -0.14 -5.04
CA ARG A 48 1.58 0.61 -6.17
C ARG A 48 2.15 0.18 -7.52
N THR A 49 3.45 -0.07 -7.60
CA THR A 49 4.10 -0.53 -8.85
C THR A 49 3.86 -2.01 -9.12
N MET A 50 3.63 -2.80 -8.06
CA MET A 50 3.41 -4.24 -8.12
C MET A 50 1.98 -4.59 -8.44
N VAL A 51 1.02 -3.67 -8.36
CA VAL A 51 -0.33 -3.88 -8.91
C VAL A 51 -0.17 -3.99 -10.43
N PRO A 52 -0.12 -5.20 -10.99
CA PRO A 52 -0.04 -5.36 -12.42
C PRO A 52 -1.42 -4.95 -12.92
N VAL A 53 -1.47 -4.27 -14.06
CA VAL A 53 -2.72 -3.77 -14.63
C VAL A 53 -3.81 -4.86 -14.70
N TRP A 54 -3.44 -6.14 -14.76
CA TRP A 54 -4.32 -7.29 -14.59
C TRP A 54 -3.51 -8.48 -14.02
N VAL A 55 -3.90 -9.03 -12.87
CA VAL A 55 -3.59 -10.43 -12.52
C VAL A 55 -4.91 -11.17 -12.50
N GLY A 56 -5.35 -11.58 -13.69
CA GLY A 56 -6.26 -12.72 -13.78
C GLY A 56 -5.55 -13.97 -13.24
N PRO A 57 -6.29 -14.96 -12.71
CA PRO A 57 -5.71 -16.21 -12.26
C PRO A 57 -5.26 -17.01 -13.48
N GLY A 58 -4.05 -16.78 -13.94
CA GLY A 58 -3.35 -17.57 -14.94
C GLY A 58 -2.11 -18.19 -14.29
N LEU A 59 -2.33 -19.07 -13.32
CA LEU A 59 -1.33 -20.08 -12.95
C LEU A 59 -1.18 -21.00 -14.18
N GLY A 60 0.04 -21.09 -14.69
CA GLY A 60 0.43 -22.13 -15.65
C GLY A 60 0.48 -23.52 -15.02
#